data_AF-A0A6A6I6M7-F1
#
_entry.id   AF-A0A6A6I6M7-F1
#
_cell.length_a   1.000
_cell.length_b   1.000
_cell.length_c   1.000
_cell.angle_alpha   90.00
_cell.angle_beta   90.00
_cell.angle_gamma   90.00
#
_symmetry.space_group_name_H-M   'P 1'
#
loop_
_entity.id
_entity.type
_entity.pdbx_description
1 polymer ?
#
loop_
_entity_poly.entity_id
_entity_poly.type
_entity_poly.pdbx_seq_one_letter_code
_entity_poly.pdbx_strand_id
1 'polypeptide(L)'
;MLTLLGDAKTRLATLALCISWTILSRSLLLKLGISSSPGSTFLPPELVECFQSFSLGKGAVTLGMYEPNPTFFALLSRWKQISATLLHSTYVADAFLDFDSRTVNIERALKDLDPLLATYAISHDAGHGKGARLAELRDLLRKGAKFAFTLFSQPSFWSFDWTSDRAAEHGKGDGQLESHGTGSVESTGTGTNIASTLVPAEIVIWPRLLRVMDGDGVKLEGEGEVFGKKLYLSDFGKV
;
A
#
# COMPACT_ATOMS: atom_id res chain seq x y z
N MET A 1 -6.67 -16.89 3.16
CA MET A 1 -5.49 -16.36 3.88
C MET A 1 -5.14 -17.21 5.11
N LEU A 2 -6.07 -17.49 6.02
CA LEU A 2 -5.83 -18.36 7.19
C LEU A 2 -5.30 -19.76 6.83
N THR A 3 -5.79 -20.34 5.73
CA THR A 3 -5.31 -21.62 5.18
C THR A 3 -3.85 -21.58 4.73
N LEU A 4 -3.36 -20.45 4.21
CA LEU A 4 -1.97 -20.26 3.76
C LEU A 4 -1.03 -19.99 4.94
N LEU A 5 -1.52 -19.39 6.03
CA LEU A 5 -0.74 -19.21 7.25
C LEU A 5 -0.54 -20.52 8.02
N GLY A 6 -1.53 -21.43 7.93
CA GLY A 6 -1.46 -22.77 8.52
C GLY A 6 -0.38 -23.65 7.91
N ASP A 7 -0.16 -23.56 6.60
CA ASP A 7 0.85 -24.35 5.88
C ASP A 7 2.25 -23.72 6.01
N ALA A 8 3.21 -24.51 6.52
CA ALA A 8 4.58 -24.07 6.74
C ALA A 8 5.29 -23.61 5.45
N LYS A 9 4.94 -24.18 4.28
CA LYS A 9 5.55 -23.82 2.99
C LYS A 9 5.13 -22.44 2.49
N THR A 10 3.91 -22.04 2.80
CA THR A 10 3.31 -20.77 2.31
C THR A 10 3.27 -19.68 3.37
N ARG A 11 3.49 -20.03 4.64
CA ARG A 11 3.48 -19.12 5.79
C ARG A 11 4.41 -17.93 5.62
N LEU A 12 5.70 -18.15 5.32
CA LEU A 12 6.69 -17.07 5.22
C LEU A 12 6.28 -16.04 4.15
N ALA A 13 5.89 -16.53 2.97
CA ALA A 13 5.42 -15.70 1.87
C ALA A 13 4.15 -14.93 2.25
N THR A 14 3.24 -15.56 3.00
CA THR A 14 2.00 -14.93 3.46
C THR A 14 2.28 -13.85 4.50
N LEU A 15 3.23 -14.05 5.42
CA LEU A 15 3.65 -13.03 6.37
C LEU A 15 4.32 -11.85 5.67
N ALA A 16 5.18 -12.12 4.68
CA ALA A 16 5.79 -11.08 3.85
C ALA A 16 4.73 -10.28 3.08
N LEU A 17 3.70 -10.94 2.54
CA LEU A 17 2.55 -10.28 1.92
C LEU A 17 1.82 -9.40 2.94
N CYS A 18 1.52 -9.87 4.15
CA CYS A 18 0.86 -9.06 5.18
C CYS A 18 1.66 -7.78 5.48
N ILE A 19 2.97 -7.91 5.69
CA ILE A 19 3.86 -6.77 5.97
C ILE A 19 3.91 -5.82 4.76
N SER A 20 4.11 -6.35 3.56
CA SER A 20 4.23 -5.56 2.33
C SER A 20 2.93 -4.82 2.02
N TRP A 21 1.79 -5.52 2.09
CA TRP A 21 0.47 -4.93 1.93
C TRP A 21 0.26 -3.77 2.90
N THR A 22 0.60 -3.98 4.17
CA THR A 22 0.50 -2.97 5.24
C THR A 22 1.33 -1.72 4.95
N ILE A 23 2.50 -1.86 4.35
CA ILE A 23 3.35 -0.73 3.97
C ILE A 23 2.78 -0.02 2.73
N LEU A 24 2.52 -0.78 1.67
CA LEU A 24 2.14 -0.24 0.38
C LEU A 24 0.75 0.40 0.40
N SER A 25 -0.22 -0.19 1.12
CA SER A 25 -1.56 0.39 1.27
C SER A 25 -1.56 1.75 1.95
N ARG A 26 -0.53 2.03 2.76
CA ARG A 26 -0.36 3.30 3.50
C ARG A 26 0.56 4.30 2.79
N SER A 27 1.15 3.92 1.65
CA SER A 27 2.19 4.71 0.97
C SER A 27 1.70 5.63 -0.14
N LEU A 28 0.46 5.46 -0.62
CA LEU A 28 -0.07 6.21 -1.77
C LEU A 28 -1.09 7.26 -1.37
N LEU A 29 -0.96 8.43 -2.00
CA LEU A 29 -1.82 9.58 -1.79
C LEU A 29 -3.19 9.45 -2.49
N LEU A 30 -3.24 8.85 -3.68
CA LEU A 30 -4.49 8.65 -4.45
C LEU A 30 -5.49 7.69 -3.80
N LYS A 31 -5.03 6.83 -2.87
CA LYS A 31 -5.93 5.93 -2.12
C LYS A 31 -6.45 6.55 -0.82
N LEU A 32 -5.93 7.72 -0.43
CA LEU A 32 -6.30 8.39 0.84
C LEU A 32 -7.71 8.97 0.84
N GLY A 33 -8.35 9.13 -0.32
CA GLY A 33 -9.73 9.59 -0.38
C GLY A 33 -10.75 8.55 0.09
N ILE A 34 -10.39 7.27 0.14
CA ILE A 34 -11.31 6.16 0.47
C ILE A 34 -11.25 5.80 1.97
N SER A 35 -10.17 6.18 2.65
CA SER A 35 -9.89 5.87 4.06
C SER A 35 -9.59 7.17 4.79
N SER A 36 -10.60 7.79 5.38
CA SER A 36 -10.54 9.14 5.98
C SER A 36 -9.81 9.22 7.33
N SER A 37 -9.14 8.15 7.78
CA SER A 37 -8.42 8.20 9.07
C SER A 37 -6.99 8.70 8.86
N PRO A 38 -6.55 9.77 9.56
CA PRO A 38 -5.16 10.25 9.51
C PRO A 38 -4.12 9.18 9.89
N GLY A 39 -4.56 8.13 10.61
CA GLY A 39 -3.77 6.96 10.97
C GLY A 39 -3.56 5.91 9.88
N SER A 40 -4.16 6.08 8.71
CA SER A 40 -4.12 5.10 7.62
C SER A 40 -2.99 5.31 6.62
N THR A 41 -2.08 6.26 6.86
CA THR A 41 -1.03 6.63 5.92
C THR A 41 0.33 6.77 6.61
N PHE A 42 1.39 6.54 5.83
CA PHE A 42 2.75 6.86 6.23
C PHE A 42 3.25 8.21 5.70
N LEU A 43 2.40 8.95 5.01
CA LEU A 43 2.68 10.35 4.70
C LEU A 43 2.55 11.21 5.96
N PRO A 44 3.31 12.32 6.04
CA PRO A 44 3.11 13.34 7.07
C PRO A 44 1.64 13.78 7.15
N PRO A 45 1.03 13.83 8.37
CA PRO A 45 -0.37 14.19 8.54
C PRO A 45 -0.75 15.53 7.91
N GLU A 46 0.11 16.54 8.01
CA GLU A 46 -0.15 17.86 7.44
C GLU A 46 -0.20 17.85 5.91
N LEU A 47 0.55 16.96 5.25
CA LEU A 47 0.43 16.75 3.80
C LEU A 47 -0.90 16.10 3.44
N VAL A 48 -1.38 15.17 4.28
CA VAL A 48 -2.66 14.50 4.07
C VAL A 48 -3.82 15.45 4.27
N GLU A 49 -3.79 16.29 5.30
CA GLU A 49 -4.80 17.32 5.54
C GLU A 49 -4.87 18.33 4.40
N CYS A 50 -3.71 18.85 3.94
CA CYS A 50 -3.66 19.73 2.78
C CYS A 50 -4.19 19.02 1.52
N PHE A 51 -3.80 17.77 1.27
CA PHE A 51 -4.26 17.04 0.11
C PHE A 51 -5.78 16.80 0.12
N GLN A 52 -6.33 16.42 1.26
CA GLN A 52 -7.77 16.27 1.45
C GLN A 52 -8.51 17.60 1.24
N SER A 53 -7.90 18.73 1.60
CA SER A 53 -8.50 20.05 1.37
C SER A 53 -8.68 20.39 -0.11
N PHE A 54 -7.79 19.93 -1.00
CA PHE A 54 -7.96 20.07 -2.46
C PHE A 54 -9.11 19.22 -3.01
N SER A 55 -9.55 18.23 -2.23
CA SER A 55 -10.61 17.28 -2.59
C SER A 55 -11.97 17.66 -2.01
N LEU A 56 -12.04 18.72 -1.17
CA LEU A 56 -13.29 19.22 -0.57
C LEU A 56 -14.33 19.53 -1.66
N GLY A 57 -15.44 18.80 -1.62
CA GLY A 57 -16.59 18.97 -2.54
C GLY A 57 -16.57 18.11 -3.80
N LYS A 58 -15.52 17.29 -4.05
CA LYS A 58 -15.42 16.42 -5.25
C LYS A 58 -15.34 14.92 -4.96
N GLY A 59 -15.45 14.52 -3.69
CA GLY A 59 -15.22 13.14 -3.26
C GLY A 59 -13.73 12.78 -3.22
N ALA A 60 -13.42 11.51 -2.95
CA ALA A 60 -12.08 10.98 -3.08
C ALA A 60 -11.51 11.30 -4.47
N VAL A 61 -10.27 11.78 -4.60
CA VAL A 61 -9.57 11.86 -5.89
C VAL A 61 -9.30 10.44 -6.38
N THR A 62 -10.31 9.82 -6.96
CA THR A 62 -10.23 8.51 -7.59
C THR A 62 -9.91 8.70 -9.07
N LEU A 63 -9.14 7.78 -9.63
CA LEU A 63 -8.81 7.75 -11.06
C LEU A 63 -9.99 7.29 -11.94
N GLY A 64 -11.24 7.43 -11.48
CA GLY A 64 -12.40 6.78 -12.11
C GLY A 64 -13.71 7.58 -12.07
N MET A 65 -14.44 7.47 -13.19
CA MET A 65 -15.78 7.97 -13.56
C MET A 65 -15.90 9.38 -14.11
N TYR A 66 -15.02 10.32 -13.77
CA TYR A 66 -14.97 11.65 -14.40
C TYR A 66 -13.63 11.88 -15.07
N GLU A 67 -13.65 12.50 -16.25
CA GLU A 67 -12.45 12.83 -17.02
C GLU A 67 -11.50 13.65 -16.11
N PRO A 68 -10.28 13.14 -15.81
CA PRO A 68 -9.38 13.82 -14.91
C PRO A 68 -9.02 15.16 -15.53
N ASN A 69 -9.32 16.27 -14.84
CA ASN A 69 -8.89 17.59 -15.30
C ASN A 69 -7.35 17.63 -15.27
N PRO A 70 -6.67 17.59 -16.43
CA PRO A 70 -5.21 17.45 -16.46
C PRO A 70 -4.53 18.64 -15.78
N THR A 71 -5.12 19.84 -15.91
CA THR A 71 -4.64 21.05 -15.23
C THR A 71 -4.66 20.91 -13.71
N PHE A 72 -5.71 20.31 -13.15
CA PHE A 72 -5.78 20.08 -11.69
C PHE A 72 -4.65 19.17 -11.22
N PHE A 73 -4.40 18.07 -11.94
CA PHE A 73 -3.33 17.15 -11.58
C PHE A 73 -1.93 17.68 -11.86
N ALA A 74 -1.74 18.51 -12.89
CA ALA A 74 -0.49 19.22 -13.13
C ALA A 74 -0.16 20.17 -11.97
N LEU A 75 -1.15 20.96 -11.53
CA LEU A 75 -1.01 21.84 -10.36
C LEU A 75 -0.73 21.05 -9.09
N LEU A 76 -1.41 19.92 -8.89
CA LEU A 76 -1.19 19.03 -7.76
C LEU A 76 0.22 18.41 -7.78
N SER A 77 0.72 18.04 -8.97
CA SER A 77 2.08 17.55 -9.17
C SER A 77 3.11 18.61 -8.77
N ARG A 78 2.90 19.87 -9.14
CA ARG A 78 3.76 20.98 -8.72
C ARG A 78 3.67 21.24 -7.23
N TRP A 79 2.47 21.21 -6.66
CA TRP A 79 2.29 21.34 -5.21
C TRP A 79 3.04 20.26 -4.44
N LYS A 80 2.98 18.99 -4.89
CA LYS A 80 3.74 17.87 -4.31
C LYS A 80 5.24 18.17 -4.29
N GLN A 81 5.80 18.57 -5.44
CA GLN A 81 7.23 18.87 -5.57
C GLN A 81 7.69 20.03 -4.65
N ILE A 82 6.93 21.11 -4.63
CA ILE A 82 7.22 22.28 -3.79
C ILE A 82 7.16 21.87 -2.31
N SER A 83 6.09 21.19 -1.91
CA SER A 83 5.90 20.75 -0.52
C SER A 83 6.97 19.76 -0.08
N ALA A 84 7.34 18.81 -0.94
CA ALA A 84 8.43 17.88 -0.67
C ALA A 84 9.77 18.59 -0.48
N THR A 85 10.04 19.62 -1.29
CA THR A 85 11.26 20.43 -1.17
C THR A 85 11.28 21.19 0.15
N LEU A 86 10.17 21.83 0.53
CA LEU A 86 10.05 22.58 1.78
C LEU A 86 10.17 21.69 3.02
N LEU A 87 9.70 20.44 2.93
CA LEU A 87 9.70 19.48 4.03
C LEU A 87 10.89 18.51 3.99
N HIS A 88 11.85 18.72 3.09
CA HIS A 88 12.98 17.81 2.90
C HIS A 88 13.84 17.68 4.16
N SER A 89 14.13 18.79 4.84
CA SER A 89 14.89 18.75 6.10
C SER A 89 14.17 17.88 7.13
N THR A 90 12.87 18.09 7.33
CA THR A 90 12.07 17.38 8.33
C THR A 90 11.93 15.88 8.04
N TYR A 91 11.59 15.48 6.81
CA TYR A 91 11.19 14.10 6.52
C TYR A 91 12.22 13.24 5.79
N VAL A 92 13.33 13.85 5.37
CA VAL A 92 14.46 13.15 4.72
C VAL A 92 15.73 13.28 5.55
N ALA A 93 16.20 14.50 5.82
CA ALA A 93 17.46 14.72 6.54
C ALA A 93 17.35 14.35 8.02
N ASP A 94 16.31 14.87 8.68
CA ASP A 94 16.03 14.74 10.12
C ASP A 94 14.93 13.71 10.40
N ALA A 95 14.75 12.75 9.49
CA ALA A 95 13.68 11.77 9.53
C ALA A 95 13.72 10.96 10.84
N PHE A 96 12.58 10.88 11.53
CA PHE A 96 12.38 10.14 12.78
C PHE A 96 13.20 10.63 13.98
N LEU A 97 13.59 11.91 14.00
CA LEU A 97 13.91 12.61 15.24
C LEU A 97 12.64 12.88 16.07
N ASP A 98 12.79 13.46 17.27
CA ASP A 98 11.75 13.53 18.31
C ASP A 98 10.42 14.19 17.90
N PHE A 99 10.38 14.93 16.78
CA PHE A 99 9.21 15.65 16.29
C PHE A 99 8.66 15.15 14.95
N ASP A 100 9.11 13.99 14.45
CA ASP A 100 8.56 13.44 13.20
C ASP A 100 7.11 12.98 13.39
N SER A 101 6.19 13.75 12.78
CA SER A 101 4.73 13.57 12.87
C SER A 101 4.25 12.20 12.36
N ARG A 102 5.04 11.50 11.55
CA ARG A 102 4.71 10.16 11.03
C ARG A 102 4.84 9.07 12.09
N THR A 103 5.55 9.34 13.20
CA THR A 103 5.84 8.36 14.26
C THR A 103 4.56 7.76 14.84
N VAL A 104 3.52 8.58 15.09
CA VAL A 104 2.22 8.09 15.60
C VAL A 104 1.57 7.08 14.63
N ASN A 105 1.69 7.31 13.32
CA ASN A 105 1.12 6.42 12.32
C ASN A 105 1.92 5.11 12.20
N ILE A 106 3.23 5.17 12.40
CA ILE A 106 4.10 3.99 12.48
C ILE A 106 3.74 3.14 13.69
N GLU A 107 3.58 3.74 14.87
CA GLU A 107 3.20 2.99 16.09
C GLU A 107 1.80 2.37 15.97
N ARG A 108 0.86 3.06 15.30
CA ARG A 108 -0.46 2.48 15.00
C ARG A 108 -0.34 1.28 14.08
N ALA A 109 0.41 1.40 12.97
CA ALA A 109 0.67 0.30 12.05
C ALA A 109 1.34 -0.89 12.74
N LEU A 110 2.27 -0.62 13.66
CA LEU A 110 2.93 -1.62 14.47
C LEU A 110 1.92 -2.36 15.36
N LYS A 111 1.03 -1.63 16.04
CA LYS A 111 -0.01 -2.19 16.91
C LYS A 111 -1.02 -3.06 16.14
N ASP A 112 -1.32 -2.71 14.90
CA ASP A 112 -2.23 -3.50 14.05
C ASP A 112 -1.58 -4.81 13.60
N LEU A 113 -0.29 -4.78 13.26
CA LEU A 113 0.41 -5.90 12.67
C LEU A 113 0.99 -6.87 13.72
N ASP A 114 1.33 -6.36 14.89
CA ASP A 114 1.98 -7.12 15.96
C ASP A 114 1.19 -8.37 16.39
N PRO A 115 -0.12 -8.32 16.68
CA PRO A 115 -0.87 -9.49 17.13
C PRO A 115 -0.81 -10.65 16.13
N LEU A 116 -0.86 -10.33 14.83
CA LEU A 116 -0.77 -11.32 13.77
C LEU A 116 0.62 -11.95 13.71
N LEU A 117 1.68 -11.12 13.68
CA LEU A 117 3.05 -11.60 13.54
C LEU A 117 3.59 -12.30 14.80
N ALA A 118 3.14 -11.87 15.99
CA ALA A 118 3.54 -12.47 17.27
C ALA A 118 3.16 -13.95 17.36
N THR A 119 2.05 -14.35 16.71
CA THR A 119 1.58 -15.74 16.67
C THR A 119 2.58 -16.67 15.97
N TYR A 120 3.43 -16.14 15.10
CA TYR A 120 4.40 -16.89 14.31
C TYR A 120 5.85 -16.61 14.70
N ALA A 121 6.07 -15.85 15.78
CA ALA A 121 7.42 -15.57 16.29
C ALA A 121 7.98 -16.81 17.00
N ILE A 122 9.28 -17.08 16.81
CA ILE A 122 9.95 -18.19 17.47
C ILE A 122 10.18 -17.81 18.94
N SER A 123 9.48 -18.48 19.86
CA SER A 123 9.54 -18.19 21.30
C SER A 123 10.84 -18.63 22.00
N HIS A 124 11.74 -19.32 21.29
CA HIS A 124 12.86 -20.03 21.91
C HIS A 124 14.14 -19.19 22.10
N ASP A 125 14.18 -17.97 21.57
CA ASP A 125 15.29 -17.04 21.83
C ASP A 125 14.98 -16.17 23.05
N ALA A 126 15.15 -16.75 24.23
CA ALA A 126 15.05 -16.07 25.52
C ALA A 126 16.05 -14.90 25.71
N GLY A 127 16.94 -14.65 24.75
CA GLY A 127 17.84 -13.50 24.69
C GLY A 127 17.45 -12.40 23.67
N HIS A 128 16.69 -12.72 22.62
CA HIS A 128 16.20 -11.74 21.63
C HIS A 128 14.73 -11.44 21.91
N GLY A 129 14.50 -10.82 23.07
CA GLY A 129 13.16 -10.58 23.60
C GLY A 129 12.25 -9.84 22.63
N LYS A 130 10.93 -9.95 22.85
CA LYS A 130 9.84 -9.24 22.14
C LYS A 130 10.17 -7.81 21.69
N GLY A 131 11.00 -7.09 22.45
CA GLY A 131 11.53 -5.76 22.10
C GLY A 131 12.33 -5.72 20.80
N ALA A 132 13.23 -6.68 20.54
CA ALA A 132 14.06 -6.72 19.33
C ALA A 132 13.21 -6.88 18.06
N ARG A 133 12.29 -7.85 18.04
CA ARG A 133 11.37 -8.04 16.91
C ARG A 133 10.51 -6.79 16.64
N LEU A 134 10.00 -6.15 17.70
CA LEU A 134 9.22 -4.92 17.56
C LEU A 134 10.08 -3.74 17.06
N ALA A 135 11.35 -3.67 17.47
CA ALA A 135 12.30 -2.68 16.97
C ALA A 135 12.58 -2.88 15.47
N GLU A 136 12.88 -4.11 15.04
CA GLU A 136 13.07 -4.45 13.63
C GLU A 136 11.85 -4.13 12.77
N LEU A 137 10.65 -4.50 13.26
CA LEU A 137 9.42 -4.19 12.55
C LEU A 137 9.18 -2.68 12.46
N ARG A 138 9.44 -1.94 13.54
CA ARG A 138 9.36 -0.47 13.54
C ARG A 138 10.31 0.14 12.52
N ASP A 139 11.55 -0.35 12.43
CA ASP A 139 12.52 0.15 11.46
C ASP A 139 12.11 -0.18 10.01
N LEU A 140 11.46 -1.32 9.79
CA LEU A 140 10.87 -1.63 8.50
C LEU A 140 9.71 -0.69 8.14
N LEU A 141 8.83 -0.38 9.09
CA LEU A 141 7.75 0.59 8.89
C LEU A 141 8.28 2.01 8.65
N ARG A 142 9.37 2.41 9.33
CA ARG A 142 10.09 3.66 9.05
C ARG A 142 10.62 3.72 7.62
N LYS A 143 11.19 2.63 7.11
CA LYS A 143 11.57 2.53 5.68
C LYS A 143 10.36 2.69 4.77
N GLY A 144 9.22 2.08 5.13
CA GLY A 144 7.95 2.29 4.45
C GLY A 144 7.50 3.75 4.41
N ALA A 145 7.66 4.48 5.50
CA ALA A 145 7.33 5.91 5.55
C ALA A 145 8.29 6.81 4.76
N LYS A 146 9.57 6.48 4.71
CA LYS A 146 10.52 7.12 3.78
C LYS A 146 10.15 6.86 2.33
N PHE A 147 9.76 5.63 2.02
CA PHE A 147 9.28 5.26 0.68
C PHE A 147 8.01 6.01 0.28
N ALA A 148 7.03 6.11 1.18
CA ALA A 148 5.81 6.89 0.95
C ALA A 148 6.13 8.37 0.62
N PHE A 149 7.01 9.00 1.40
CA PHE A 149 7.44 10.38 1.14
C PHE A 149 8.22 10.51 -0.18
N THR A 150 9.02 9.50 -0.53
CA THR A 150 9.74 9.46 -1.82
C THR A 150 8.76 9.42 -3.00
N LEU A 151 7.73 8.58 -2.94
CA LEU A 151 6.68 8.52 -3.97
C LEU A 151 5.89 9.83 -4.05
N PHE A 152 5.56 10.42 -2.90
CA PHE A 152 4.92 11.74 -2.83
C PHE A 152 5.74 12.82 -3.52
N SER A 153 7.06 12.81 -3.33
CA SER A 153 7.97 13.82 -3.88
C SER A 153 8.11 13.76 -5.41
N GLN A 154 7.69 12.67 -6.04
CA GLN A 154 7.70 12.56 -7.49
C GLN A 154 6.58 13.41 -8.10
N PRO A 155 6.81 14.06 -9.27
CA PRO A 155 5.76 14.80 -9.95
C PRO A 155 4.58 13.88 -10.31
N SER A 156 4.87 12.65 -10.73
CA SER A 156 3.90 11.67 -11.20
C SER A 156 3.02 11.06 -10.11
N PHE A 157 1.91 10.47 -10.53
CA PHE A 157 1.05 9.67 -9.66
C PHE A 157 1.21 8.18 -9.92
N TRP A 158 1.03 7.41 -8.85
CA TRP A 158 1.37 6.00 -8.83
C TRP A 158 0.22 5.12 -8.35
N SER A 159 0.17 3.89 -8.85
CA SER A 159 -0.68 2.82 -8.33
C SER A 159 0.14 1.54 -8.13
N PHE A 160 -0.32 0.68 -7.23
CA PHE A 160 0.21 -0.67 -7.09
C PHE A 160 -0.69 -1.63 -7.85
N ASP A 161 -0.10 -2.35 -8.78
CA ASP A 161 -0.81 -3.37 -9.52
C ASP A 161 -0.60 -4.75 -8.90
N TRP A 162 -1.68 -5.22 -8.27
CA TRP A 162 -1.82 -6.52 -7.62
C TRP A 162 -2.50 -7.55 -8.50
N THR A 163 -2.93 -7.19 -9.72
CA THR A 163 -3.54 -8.14 -10.67
C THR A 163 -2.58 -9.27 -10.95
N SER A 164 -3.11 -10.48 -11.11
CA SER A 164 -2.28 -11.64 -11.35
C SER A 164 -2.20 -11.90 -12.85
N ASP A 165 -1.06 -11.57 -13.46
CA ASP A 165 -0.82 -11.87 -14.88
C ASP A 165 -0.99 -13.39 -15.15
N ARG A 166 -0.54 -14.23 -14.20
CA ARG A 166 -0.71 -15.68 -14.23
C ARG A 166 -2.18 -16.13 -14.15
N ALA A 167 -3.04 -15.41 -13.42
CA ALA A 167 -4.46 -15.72 -13.37
C ALA A 167 -5.17 -15.30 -14.68
N ALA A 168 -4.76 -14.17 -15.26
CA ALA A 168 -5.25 -13.71 -16.55
C ALA A 168 -4.89 -14.69 -17.69
N GLU A 169 -3.66 -15.21 -17.69
CA GLU A 169 -3.21 -16.29 -18.60
C GLU A 169 -4.04 -17.58 -18.45
N HIS A 170 -4.56 -17.85 -17.25
CA HIS A 170 -5.44 -18.99 -16.96
C HIS A 170 -6.93 -18.70 -17.20
N GLY A 171 -7.26 -17.58 -17.84
CA GLY A 171 -8.65 -17.22 -18.21
C GLY A 171 -9.52 -16.76 -17.04
N LYS A 172 -8.94 -16.45 -15.87
CA LYS A 172 -9.65 -15.83 -14.74
C LYS A 172 -9.55 -14.31 -14.89
N GLY A 173 -10.54 -13.71 -15.54
CA GLY A 173 -10.58 -12.26 -15.78
C GLY A 173 -10.67 -11.41 -14.49
N ASP A 174 -10.27 -10.15 -14.60
CA ASP A 174 -10.04 -9.16 -13.52
C ASP A 174 -11.23 -8.88 -12.57
N GLY A 175 -12.42 -9.42 -12.85
CA GLY A 175 -13.64 -9.15 -12.07
C GLY A 175 -13.72 -9.83 -10.69
N GLN A 176 -12.73 -10.61 -10.27
CA GLN A 176 -12.86 -11.44 -9.05
C GLN A 176 -11.95 -11.04 -7.87
N LEU A 177 -11.07 -10.04 -8.03
CA LEU A 177 -10.13 -9.59 -6.98
C LEU A 177 -10.46 -8.22 -6.36
N GLU A 178 -11.41 -7.45 -6.91
CA GLU A 178 -11.83 -6.17 -6.32
C GLU A 178 -12.84 -6.30 -5.15
N SER A 179 -13.29 -7.52 -4.80
CA SER A 179 -14.38 -7.74 -3.83
C SER A 179 -13.97 -8.02 -2.37
N HIS A 180 -12.70 -7.84 -2.00
CA HIS A 180 -12.30 -8.00 -0.59
C HIS A 180 -11.61 -6.75 -0.06
N GLY A 181 -12.37 -5.65 0.00
CA GLY A 181 -11.86 -4.40 0.54
C GLY A 181 -12.86 -3.30 0.85
N THR A 182 -14.17 -3.54 0.87
CA THR A 182 -15.14 -2.53 1.31
C THR A 182 -16.41 -3.20 1.83
N GLY A 183 -16.61 -3.12 3.15
CA GLY A 183 -17.92 -3.39 3.72
C GLY A 183 -18.87 -2.26 3.34
N SER A 184 -19.85 -2.57 2.51
CA SER A 184 -21.12 -1.85 2.47
C SER A 184 -22.22 -2.87 2.75
N VAL A 185 -22.96 -2.62 3.81
CA VAL A 185 -24.16 -3.36 4.19
C VAL A 185 -25.30 -2.90 3.28
N GLU A 186 -25.94 -3.87 2.61
CA GLU A 186 -27.33 -3.94 2.09
C GLU A 186 -27.33 -4.82 0.82
N SER A 187 -27.74 -6.09 0.90
CA SER A 187 -29.12 -6.62 0.83
C SER A 187 -29.42 -7.26 -0.55
N THR A 188 -29.53 -8.59 -0.49
CA THR A 188 -30.44 -9.47 -1.24
C THR A 188 -30.20 -9.67 -2.74
N GLY A 189 -29.60 -10.81 -3.08
CA GLY A 189 -29.56 -11.35 -4.45
C GLY A 189 -28.91 -12.73 -4.48
N THR A 190 -29.72 -13.76 -4.69
CA THR A 190 -29.37 -15.17 -4.84
C THR A 190 -28.35 -15.35 -5.97
N GLY A 191 -27.12 -15.78 -5.66
CA GLY A 191 -26.07 -15.98 -6.66
C GLY A 191 -24.99 -16.93 -6.17
N THR A 192 -24.94 -18.10 -6.82
CA THR A 192 -23.94 -19.17 -6.75
C THR A 192 -22.55 -18.79 -6.23
N ASN A 193 -22.20 -19.36 -5.06
CA ASN A 193 -20.85 -19.36 -4.50
C ASN A 193 -19.87 -20.14 -5.41
N ILE A 194 -19.20 -19.45 -6.33
CA ILE A 194 -17.93 -19.94 -6.86
C ILE A 194 -16.85 -19.44 -5.90
N ALA A 195 -16.57 -20.24 -4.88
CA ALA A 195 -15.34 -20.10 -4.10
C ALA A 195 -14.18 -20.40 -5.05
N SER A 196 -13.68 -19.38 -5.74
CA SER A 196 -12.48 -19.48 -6.56
C SER A 196 -11.34 -19.90 -5.62
N THR A 197 -10.87 -21.13 -5.80
CA THR A 197 -9.73 -21.65 -5.07
C THR A 197 -8.52 -20.85 -5.52
N LEU A 198 -8.07 -19.90 -4.69
CA LEU A 198 -6.87 -19.11 -4.95
C LEU A 198 -5.69 -20.07 -5.08
N VAL A 199 -5.18 -20.24 -6.30
CA VAL A 199 -4.02 -21.10 -6.54
C VAL A 199 -2.79 -20.35 -6.01
N PRO A 200 -1.95 -20.95 -5.15
CA PRO A 200 -0.75 -20.29 -4.62
C PRO A 200 0.14 -19.65 -5.68
N ALA A 201 0.22 -20.25 -6.88
CA ALA A 201 1.00 -19.73 -7.99
C ALA A 201 0.47 -18.41 -8.58
N GLU A 202 -0.81 -18.10 -8.37
CA GLU A 202 -1.50 -16.91 -8.87
C GLU A 202 -1.49 -15.76 -7.85
N ILE A 203 -1.10 -16.00 -6.59
CA ILE A 203 -1.14 -14.99 -5.53
C ILE A 203 0.09 -14.06 -5.66
N VAL A 204 -0.15 -12.79 -5.96
CA VAL A 204 0.89 -11.75 -5.97
C VAL A 204 1.22 -11.35 -4.54
N ILE A 205 2.49 -11.49 -4.16
CA ILE A 205 2.99 -11.10 -2.84
C ILE A 205 3.70 -9.73 -2.85
N TRP A 206 4.21 -9.34 -4.02
CA TRP A 206 4.82 -8.04 -4.26
C TRP A 206 4.28 -7.47 -5.57
N PRO A 207 3.59 -6.33 -5.55
CA PRO A 207 3.00 -5.75 -6.74
C PRO A 207 4.06 -5.04 -7.58
N ARG A 208 3.73 -4.74 -8.83
CA ARG A 208 4.48 -3.74 -9.61
C ARG A 208 3.97 -2.33 -9.29
N LEU A 209 4.86 -1.36 -9.37
CA LEU A 209 4.51 0.05 -9.24
C LEU A 209 4.26 0.61 -10.64
N LEU A 210 3.07 1.18 -10.85
CA LEU A 210 2.66 1.75 -12.13
C LEU A 210 2.57 3.26 -12.04
N ARG A 211 3.17 3.95 -13.00
CA ARG A 211 2.92 5.38 -13.21
C ARG A 211 1.59 5.55 -13.95
N VAL A 212 0.59 6.08 -13.26
CA VAL A 212 -0.76 6.25 -13.84
C VAL A 212 -0.98 7.62 -14.47
N MET A 213 -0.14 8.59 -14.09
CA MET A 213 -0.22 9.96 -14.57
C MET A 213 1.14 10.63 -14.45
N ASP A 214 1.51 11.44 -15.43
CA ASP A 214 2.76 12.20 -15.43
C ASP A 214 2.66 13.51 -14.62
N GLY A 215 3.72 14.33 -14.68
CA GLY A 215 3.77 15.62 -13.98
C GLY A 215 2.91 16.72 -14.61
N ASP A 216 2.46 16.52 -15.84
CA ASP A 216 1.60 17.45 -16.58
C ASP A 216 0.12 17.08 -16.44
N GLY A 217 -0.19 16.09 -15.59
CA GLY A 217 -1.54 15.63 -15.30
C GLY A 217 -2.14 14.77 -16.41
N VAL A 218 -1.33 14.33 -17.37
CA VAL A 218 -1.78 13.46 -18.47
C VAL A 218 -1.86 12.04 -17.96
N LYS A 219 -3.04 11.43 -18.10
CA LYS A 219 -3.26 10.01 -17.77
C LYS A 219 -2.48 9.15 -18.76
N LEU A 220 -1.75 8.17 -18.24
CA LEU A 220 -1.00 7.23 -19.06
C LEU A 220 -1.86 5.98 -19.27
N GLU A 221 -2.16 5.66 -20.53
CA GLU A 221 -2.83 4.42 -20.92
C GLU A 221 -1.81 3.35 -21.30
N GLY A 222 -1.96 2.12 -20.81
CA GLY A 222 -1.08 1.00 -21.13
C GLY A 222 0.16 0.86 -20.22
N GLU A 223 1.15 0.09 -20.68
CA GLU A 223 2.45 -0.22 -20.02
C GLU A 223 3.35 1.01 -19.82
N GLY A 224 2.81 2.14 -19.35
CA GLY A 224 3.60 3.26 -18.89
C GLY A 224 4.62 2.81 -17.84
N GLU A 225 5.76 3.52 -17.75
CA GLU A 225 6.93 3.19 -16.92
C GLU A 225 6.61 2.31 -15.70
N VAL A 226 6.75 1.00 -15.91
CA VAL A 226 6.52 -0.03 -14.92
C VAL A 226 7.78 -0.19 -14.11
N PHE A 227 7.69 -0.02 -12.79
CA PHE A 227 8.83 -0.22 -11.91
C PHE A 227 8.68 -1.51 -11.12
N GLY A 228 9.71 -2.36 -11.23
CA GLY A 228 9.82 -3.63 -10.53
C GLY A 228 9.10 -4.78 -11.24
N LYS A 229 9.34 -5.99 -10.73
CA LYS A 229 8.71 -7.23 -11.19
C LYS A 229 7.72 -7.71 -10.13
N LYS A 230 6.56 -8.23 -10.55
CA LYS A 230 5.65 -8.93 -9.63
C LYS A 230 6.35 -10.16 -9.05
N LEU A 231 6.22 -10.35 -7.75
CA LEU A 231 6.61 -11.60 -7.10
C LEU A 231 5.35 -12.36 -6.70
N TYR A 232 5.35 -13.66 -6.94
CA TYR A 232 4.25 -14.53 -6.57
C TYR A 232 4.61 -15.38 -5.37
N LEU A 233 3.58 -15.85 -4.66
CA LEU A 233 3.75 -16.68 -3.47
C LEU A 233 4.52 -17.97 -3.77
N SER A 234 4.39 -18.53 -4.98
CA SER A 234 5.16 -19.71 -5.42
C SER A 234 6.64 -19.44 -5.75
N ASP A 235 7.05 -18.18 -5.83
CA ASP A 235 8.44 -17.78 -6.11
C ASP A 235 9.21 -17.53 -4.80
N PHE A 236 8.51 -17.37 -3.69
CA PHE A 236 9.09 -17.07 -2.38
C PHE A 236 9.59 -18.35 -1.69
N GLY A 237 10.84 -18.35 -1.20
CA GLY A 237 11.44 -19.50 -0.52
C GLY A 237 12.11 -20.54 -1.42
N LYS A 238 12.33 -20.22 -2.71
CA LYS A 238 13.16 -21.01 -3.64
C LYS A 238 14.63 -20.54 -3.68
N VAL A 239 15.08 -19.81 -2.65
CA VAL A 239 16.45 -19.34 -2.46
C VAL A 239 17.11 -20.15 -1.36
#